data_AF-A0A258G231-F1
#
_entry.id   AF-A0A258G231-F1
#
_cell.length_a   1.000
_cell.length_b   1.000
_cell.length_c   1.000
_cell.angle_alpha   90.00
_cell.angle_beta   90.00
_cell.angle_gamma   90.00
#
_symmetry.space_group_name_H-M   'P 1'
#
loop_
_entity.id
_entity.type
_entity.pdbx_description
1 polymer ?
#
loop_
_entity_poly.entity_id
_entity_poly.type
_entity_poly.pdbx_seq_one_letter_code
_entity_poly.pdbx_strand_id
1 'polypeptide(L)'
;MRQSRWQLLFANSLGTLGYFSSGIQWVWATIILCYPIISDKNSFLFKRDLAPVVTNTPPTEPLPPVIGIILIVFTLALLIMTVIILMRLPKTIGKTGAKITQTASAAIVPTITHRKKLTKKRRSFLTYRVTLAVKLAASLLPLAALFFAPSIPAMPINVIWAVAIFCFICTVFAFTLQVLAVRFFRIPTTGVW
;
A
#
# COMPACT_ATOMS: atom_id res chain seq x y z
N MET A 1 33.06 -5.76 -10.15
CA MET A 1 32.10 -5.22 -11.15
C MET A 1 31.33 -4.08 -10.51
N ARG A 2 31.53 -2.86 -11.00
CA ARG A 2 30.92 -1.63 -10.47
C ARG A 2 29.45 -1.63 -10.91
N GLN A 3 28.53 -1.95 -10.00
CA GLN A 3 27.11 -1.96 -10.32
C GLN A 3 26.62 -0.54 -10.62
N SER A 4 25.85 -0.42 -11.70
CA SER A 4 25.20 0.83 -12.05
C SER A 4 24.12 1.12 -11.01
N ARG A 5 24.22 2.27 -10.33
CA ARG A 5 23.20 2.74 -9.35
C ARG A 5 21.79 2.69 -9.94
N TRP A 6 21.66 2.84 -11.26
CA TRP A 6 20.39 2.75 -11.99
C TRP A 6 19.74 1.37 -11.96
N GLN A 7 20.51 0.27 -12.03
CA GLN A 7 19.97 -1.09 -11.98
C GLN A 7 19.34 -1.38 -10.61
N LEU A 8 20.00 -0.92 -9.54
CA LEU A 8 19.49 -1.05 -8.19
C LEU A 8 18.23 -0.18 -7.99
N LEU A 9 18.26 1.06 -8.48
CA LEU A 9 17.09 1.95 -8.44
C LEU A 9 15.90 1.34 -9.17
N PHE A 10 16.10 0.78 -10.36
CA PHE A 10 15.05 0.12 -11.13
C PHE A 10 14.41 -1.06 -10.39
N ALA A 11 15.22 -1.99 -9.88
CA ALA A 11 14.71 -3.13 -9.12
C ALA A 11 13.94 -2.70 -7.86
N ASN A 12 14.41 -1.63 -7.22
CA ASN A 12 13.79 -1.06 -6.03
C ASN A 12 12.50 -0.28 -6.32
N SER A 13 12.39 0.35 -7.49
CA SER A 13 11.14 0.95 -7.95
C SER A 13 10.07 -0.12 -8.19
N LEU A 14 10.44 -1.26 -8.77
CA LEU A 14 9.52 -2.40 -8.93
C LEU A 14 9.05 -2.96 -7.58
N GLY A 15 9.97 -3.13 -6.63
CA GLY A 15 9.60 -3.52 -5.27
C GLY A 15 8.65 -2.52 -4.61
N THR A 16 8.92 -1.23 -4.77
CA THR A 16 8.07 -0.14 -4.28
C THR A 16 6.66 -0.19 -4.86
N LEU A 17 6.52 -0.41 -6.17
CA LEU A 17 5.22 -0.57 -6.83
C LEU A 17 4.46 -1.77 -6.28
N GLY A 18 5.15 -2.89 -6.03
CA GLY A 18 4.55 -4.07 -5.40
C GLY A 18 4.02 -3.76 -4.00
N TYR A 19 4.80 -3.09 -3.14
CA TYR A 19 4.32 -2.69 -1.81
C TYR A 19 3.17 -1.69 -1.87
N PHE A 20 3.22 -0.73 -2.79
CA PHE A 20 2.16 0.26 -2.96
C PHE A 20 0.84 -0.41 -3.38
N SER A 21 0.89 -1.29 -4.38
CA SER A 21 -0.25 -2.09 -4.83
C SER A 21 -0.79 -2.98 -3.71
N SER A 22 0.09 -3.62 -2.94
CA SER A 22 -0.31 -4.43 -1.78
C SER A 22 -1.00 -3.57 -0.71
N GLY A 23 -0.51 -2.35 -0.46
CA GLY A 23 -1.13 -1.41 0.46
C GLY A 23 -2.54 -1.02 0.02
N ILE A 24 -2.73 -0.72 -1.26
CA ILE A 24 -4.06 -0.45 -1.84
C ILE A 24 -4.98 -1.66 -1.63
N GLN A 25 -4.47 -2.88 -1.84
CA GLN A 25 -5.25 -4.11 -1.64
C GLN A 25 -5.72 -4.26 -0.18
N TRP A 26 -4.87 -3.93 0.79
CA TRP A 26 -5.24 -3.91 2.22
C TRP A 26 -6.28 -2.85 2.54
N VAL A 27 -6.13 -1.64 2.00
CA VAL A 27 -7.11 -0.55 2.16
C VAL A 27 -8.45 -0.96 1.57
N TRP A 28 -8.46 -1.52 0.36
CA TRP A 28 -9.66 -2.01 -0.31
C TRP A 28 -10.38 -3.07 0.54
N ALA A 29 -9.67 -4.11 0.97
CA ALA A 29 -10.24 -5.17 1.81
C ALA A 29 -10.80 -4.61 3.13
N THR A 30 -10.08 -3.68 3.78
CA THR A 30 -10.50 -3.07 5.04
C THR A 30 -11.77 -2.25 4.87
N ILE A 31 -11.86 -1.42 3.83
CA ILE A 31 -13.06 -0.61 3.57
C ILE A 31 -14.29 -1.50 3.37
N ILE A 32 -14.15 -2.58 2.61
CA ILE A 32 -15.25 -3.51 2.35
C ILE A 32 -15.66 -4.26 3.62
N LEU A 33 -14.70 -4.74 4.42
CA LEU A 33 -14.99 -5.42 5.68
C LEU A 33 -15.60 -4.49 6.74
N CYS A 34 -15.18 -3.23 6.76
CA CYS A 34 -15.70 -2.21 7.66
C CYS A 34 -16.98 -1.54 7.15
N TYR A 35 -17.46 -1.86 5.94
CA TYR A 35 -18.71 -1.33 5.40
C TYR A 35 -19.89 -1.33 6.39
N PRO A 36 -20.21 -2.41 7.12
CA PRO A 36 -21.32 -2.42 8.07
C PRO A 36 -21.14 -1.46 9.25
N ILE A 37 -19.90 -1.09 9.58
CA ILE A 37 -19.60 -0.11 10.64
C ILE A 37 -19.82 1.31 10.15
N ILE A 38 -19.46 1.57 8.88
CA ILE A 38 -19.49 2.90 8.24
C ILE A 38 -20.88 3.21 7.64
N SER A 39 -21.64 2.16 7.30
CA SER A 39 -23.00 2.23 6.78
C SER A 39 -23.99 2.74 7.85
N ASP A 40 -24.96 3.56 7.44
CA ASP A 40 -25.99 4.23 8.26
C ASP A 40 -26.82 3.31 9.19
N LYS A 41 -26.64 1.98 9.10
CA LYS A 41 -27.27 1.02 10.02
C LYS A 41 -26.78 1.17 11.48
N ASN A 42 -25.70 1.90 11.73
CA ASN A 42 -25.20 2.24 13.07
C ASN A 42 -25.50 3.70 13.46
N SER A 43 -26.74 4.14 13.28
CA SER A 43 -27.24 5.47 13.71
C SER A 43 -27.03 5.79 15.20
N PHE A 44 -26.68 4.80 16.02
CA PHE A 44 -26.25 4.97 17.40
C PHE A 44 -24.86 5.63 17.56
N LEU A 45 -23.91 5.37 16.65
CA LEU A 45 -22.55 5.95 16.71
C LEU A 45 -22.43 7.27 15.95
N PHE A 46 -23.21 7.40 14.87
CA PHE A 46 -23.29 8.61 14.05
C PHE A 46 -24.75 9.03 13.99
N LYS A 47 -25.18 9.76 15.02
CA LYS A 47 -26.50 10.37 15.05
C LYS A 47 -26.53 11.48 14.00
N ARG A 48 -26.84 11.12 12.76
CA ARG A 48 -27.03 12.07 11.67
C ARG A 48 -28.44 12.60 11.79
N ASP A 49 -28.62 13.58 12.67
CA ASP A 49 -29.84 14.38 12.72
C ASP A 49 -29.90 15.18 11.40
N LEU A 50 -30.46 14.57 10.37
CA LEU A 50 -30.85 15.23 9.12
C LEU A 50 -32.03 16.14 9.45
N ALA A 51 -31.74 17.27 10.10
CA ALA A 51 -32.62 18.42 9.99
C ALA A 51 -32.74 18.73 8.49
N PRO A 52 -33.95 18.98 7.96
CA PRO A 52 -34.07 19.43 6.58
C PRO A 52 -33.21 20.67 6.42
N VAL A 53 -32.10 20.55 5.69
CA VAL A 53 -31.32 21.70 5.26
C VAL A 53 -32.24 22.45 4.32
N VAL A 54 -32.93 23.45 4.86
CA VAL A 54 -33.55 24.48 4.04
C VAL A 54 -32.38 25.09 3.29
N THR A 55 -32.26 24.78 2.01
CA THR A 55 -31.29 25.40 1.12
C THR A 55 -31.73 26.85 0.89
N ASN A 56 -31.61 27.67 1.92
CA ASN A 56 -31.49 29.10 1.75
C ASN A 56 -30.13 29.29 1.10
N THR A 57 -30.06 29.29 -0.22
CA THR A 57 -28.92 29.87 -0.93
C THR A 57 -28.78 31.29 -0.41
N PRO A 58 -27.76 31.61 0.41
CA PRO A 58 -27.50 32.99 0.75
C PRO A 58 -27.19 33.71 -0.58
N PRO A 59 -27.50 35.00 -0.71
CA PRO A 59 -26.92 35.79 -1.80
C PRO A 59 -25.42 35.52 -1.78
N THR A 60 -24.84 35.16 -2.94
CA THR A 60 -23.39 35.05 -3.09
C THR A 60 -22.80 36.44 -2.91
N GLU A 61 -22.63 36.87 -1.67
CA GLU A 61 -21.84 38.05 -1.37
C GLU A 61 -20.39 37.71 -1.76
N PRO A 62 -19.71 38.57 -2.54
CA PRO A 62 -18.33 38.35 -2.88
C PRO A 62 -17.53 38.26 -1.58
N LEU A 63 -16.87 37.11 -1.37
CA LEU A 63 -16.00 36.89 -0.22
C LEU A 63 -15.05 38.09 -0.08
N PRO A 64 -14.88 38.66 1.12
CA PRO A 64 -13.91 39.71 1.37
C PRO A 64 -12.56 39.35 0.73
N PRO A 65 -11.91 40.27 -0.02
CA PRO A 65 -10.71 39.96 -0.80
C PRO A 65 -9.62 39.24 0.01
N VAL A 66 -9.52 39.59 1.30
CA VAL A 66 -8.59 38.99 2.26
C VAL A 66 -8.86 37.49 2.48
N ILE A 67 -10.13 37.07 2.60
CA ILE A 67 -10.50 35.67 2.80
C ILE A 67 -10.21 34.86 1.53
N GLY A 68 -10.49 35.43 0.35
CA GLY A 68 -10.14 34.82 -0.93
C GLY A 68 -8.64 34.56 -1.06
N ILE A 69 -7.81 35.55 -0.69
CA ILE A 69 -6.34 35.41 -0.71
C ILE A 69 -5.88 34.31 0.26
N ILE A 70 -6.43 34.25 1.48
CA ILE A 70 -6.08 33.21 2.46
C ILE A 70 -6.44 31.81 1.92
N LEU A 71 -7.63 31.64 1.33
CA LEU A 71 -8.05 30.37 0.75
C LEU A 71 -7.17 29.94 -0.42
N ILE A 72 -6.77 30.88 -1.29
CA ILE A 72 -5.85 30.60 -2.39
C ILE A 72 -4.50 30.13 -1.86
N VAL A 73 -3.92 30.85 -0.89
CA VAL A 73 -2.63 30.48 -0.27
C VAL A 73 -2.72 29.12 0.42
N PHE A 74 -3.79 28.86 1.17
CA PHE A 74 -4.01 27.59 1.83
C PHE A 74 -4.16 26.43 0.83
N THR A 75 -4.93 26.64 -0.24
CA THR A 75 -5.10 25.65 -1.31
C THR A 75 -3.77 25.38 -2.01
N LEU A 76 -2.98 26.42 -2.28
CA LEU A 76 -1.65 26.27 -2.88
C LEU A 76 -0.72 25.47 -1.96
N ALA A 77 -0.73 25.75 -0.65
CA ALA A 77 0.05 25.04 0.34
C ALA A 77 -0.34 23.56 0.43
N LEU A 78 -1.64 23.26 0.42
CA LEU A 78 -2.14 21.89 0.39
C LEU A 78 -1.72 21.16 -0.90
N LEU A 79 -1.75 21.84 -2.04
CA LEU A 79 -1.34 21.27 -3.32
C LEU A 79 0.16 20.94 -3.31
N ILE A 80 1.00 21.88 -2.85
CA ILE A 80 2.45 21.67 -2.70
C ILE A 80 2.73 20.50 -1.74
N MET A 81 2.07 20.46 -0.58
CA MET A 81 2.19 19.35 0.38
C MET A 81 1.78 18.02 -0.26
N THR A 82 0.68 17.99 -1.00
CA THR A 82 0.21 16.78 -1.70
C THR A 82 1.24 16.29 -2.70
N VAL A 83 1.86 17.17 -3.49
CA VAL A 83 2.93 16.82 -4.43
C VAL A 83 4.16 16.27 -3.70
N ILE A 84 4.60 16.94 -2.63
CA ILE A 84 5.76 16.48 -1.83
C ILE A 84 5.49 15.10 -1.24
N ILE A 85 4.29 14.89 -0.68
CA ILE A 85 3.87 13.60 -0.14
C ILE A 85 3.87 12.58 -1.26
N LEU A 86 3.22 12.82 -2.40
CA LEU A 86 3.17 11.90 -3.54
C LEU A 86 4.55 11.51 -4.08
N MET A 87 5.53 12.41 -4.05
CA MET A 87 6.91 12.08 -4.45
C MET A 87 7.64 11.23 -3.40
N ARG A 88 7.41 11.47 -2.12
CA ARG A 88 8.12 10.79 -1.02
C ARG A 88 7.44 9.49 -0.57
N LEU A 89 6.13 9.37 -0.79
CA LEU A 89 5.32 8.25 -0.35
C LEU A 89 5.81 6.93 -0.94
N PRO A 90 6.03 6.79 -2.26
CA PRO A 90 6.46 5.52 -2.85
C PRO A 90 7.78 5.07 -2.20
N LYS A 91 8.76 5.97 -2.13
CA LYS A 91 10.07 5.66 -1.55
C LYS A 91 9.98 5.25 -0.07
N THR A 92 9.10 5.91 0.68
CA THR A 92 8.90 5.62 2.11
C THR A 92 8.17 4.30 2.31
N ILE A 93 7.12 4.04 1.52
CA ILE A 93 6.36 2.79 1.52
C ILE A 93 7.28 1.61 1.15
N GLY A 94 8.07 1.74 0.08
CA GLY A 94 8.98 0.69 -0.36
C GLY A 94 10.02 0.33 0.71
N LYS A 95 10.66 1.35 1.32
CA LYS A 95 11.63 1.13 2.40
C LYS A 95 11.01 0.55 3.67
N THR A 96 9.84 1.05 4.06
CA THR A 96 9.16 0.61 5.28
C THR A 96 8.63 -0.82 5.12
N GLY A 97 7.97 -1.12 4.00
CA GLY A 97 7.52 -2.46 3.67
C GLY A 97 8.67 -3.46 3.61
N ALA A 98 9.80 -3.08 3.02
CA ALA A 98 11.00 -3.90 3.04
C ALA A 98 11.57 -4.11 4.44
N LYS A 99 11.63 -3.08 5.27
CA LYS A 99 12.09 -3.21 6.65
C LYS A 99 11.22 -4.20 7.43
N ILE A 100 9.89 -4.11 7.30
CA ILE A 100 8.94 -5.00 7.98
C ILE A 100 9.14 -6.44 7.48
N THR A 101 9.14 -6.67 6.17
CA THR A 101 9.27 -8.01 5.60
C THR A 101 10.65 -8.64 5.86
N GLN A 102 11.72 -7.84 5.85
CA GLN A 102 13.07 -8.30 6.21
C GLN A 102 13.20 -8.61 7.70
N THR A 103 12.51 -7.86 8.57
CA THR A 103 12.51 -8.13 10.01
C THR A 103 11.74 -9.41 10.31
N ALA A 104 10.58 -9.59 9.69
CA ALA A 104 9.82 -10.84 9.76
C ALA A 104 10.64 -12.03 9.24
N SER A 105 11.30 -11.89 8.09
CA SER A 105 12.13 -12.97 7.55
C SER A 105 13.36 -13.26 8.42
N ALA A 106 13.99 -12.24 9.01
CA ALA A 106 15.10 -12.41 9.95
C ALA A 106 14.70 -13.18 11.22
N ALA A 107 13.45 -13.04 11.67
CA ALA A 107 12.90 -13.83 12.79
C ALA A 107 12.57 -15.27 12.37
N ILE A 108 12.08 -15.49 11.14
CA ILE A 108 11.66 -16.81 10.63
C ILE A 108 12.87 -17.69 10.24
N VAL A 109 13.89 -17.11 9.60
CA VAL A 109 15.09 -17.82 9.11
C VAL A 109 15.74 -18.73 10.18
N PRO A 110 16.06 -18.28 11.40
CA PRO A 110 16.70 -19.14 12.41
C PRO A 110 15.83 -20.31 12.86
N THR A 111 14.51 -20.17 12.80
CA THR A 111 13.55 -21.25 13.10
C THR A 111 13.61 -22.33 12.03
N ILE A 112 13.60 -21.94 10.74
CA ILE A 112 13.70 -22.88 9.61
C ILE A 112 15.08 -23.55 9.56
N THR A 113 16.15 -22.84 9.91
CA THR A 113 17.51 -23.40 9.87
C THR A 113 17.89 -24.15 11.15
N HIS A 114 16.96 -24.33 12.10
CA HIS A 114 17.22 -24.90 13.42
C HIS A 114 18.47 -24.30 14.08
N ARG A 115 18.66 -22.98 13.94
CA ARG A 115 19.85 -22.23 14.41
C ARG A 115 21.22 -22.73 13.91
N LYS A 116 21.29 -23.56 12.86
CA LYS A 116 22.57 -23.96 12.23
C LYS A 116 23.31 -22.74 11.69
N LYS A 117 24.64 -22.68 11.92
CA LYS A 117 25.52 -21.64 11.37
C LYS A 117 25.58 -21.78 9.84
N LEU A 118 25.03 -20.80 9.13
CA LEU A 118 25.11 -20.71 7.67
C LEU A 118 26.23 -19.77 7.24
N THR A 119 26.85 -20.07 6.09
CA THR A 119 27.77 -19.13 5.43
C THR A 119 27.05 -17.85 5.01
N LYS A 120 27.75 -16.70 5.02
CA LYS A 120 27.17 -15.38 4.73
C LYS A 120 26.38 -15.33 3.42
N LYS A 121 26.87 -16.02 2.37
CA LYS A 121 26.19 -16.14 1.06
C LYS A 121 24.89 -16.95 1.15
N ARG A 122 24.92 -18.13 1.78
CA ARG A 122 23.72 -18.98 1.93
C ARG A 122 22.65 -18.31 2.78
N ARG A 123 23.06 -17.61 3.85
CA ARG A 123 22.15 -16.83 4.70
C ARG A 123 21.46 -15.73 3.90
N SER A 124 22.21 -14.94 3.12
CA SER A 124 21.65 -13.85 2.30
C SER A 124 20.64 -14.33 1.26
N PHE A 125 20.90 -15.49 0.65
CA PHE A 125 19.98 -16.10 -0.32
C PHE A 125 18.71 -16.67 0.35
N LEU A 126 18.87 -17.32 1.50
CA LEU A 126 17.75 -17.87 2.25
C LEU A 126 16.85 -16.75 2.78
N THR A 127 17.43 -15.70 3.37
CA THR A 127 16.69 -14.52 3.82
C THR A 127 15.90 -13.90 2.67
N TYR A 128 16.49 -13.78 1.48
CA TYR A 128 15.77 -13.27 0.31
C TYR A 128 14.56 -14.11 -0.08
N ARG A 129 14.68 -15.45 -0.09
CA ARG A 129 13.56 -16.35 -0.37
C ARG A 129 12.45 -16.26 0.68
N VAL A 130 12.83 -16.20 1.96
CA VAL A 130 11.86 -16.05 3.05
C VAL A 130 11.16 -14.68 2.95
N THR A 131 11.89 -13.60 2.67
CA THR A 131 11.29 -12.28 2.44
C THR A 131 10.28 -12.32 1.29
N LEU A 132 10.59 -12.97 0.16
CA LEU A 132 9.64 -13.13 -0.95
C LEU A 132 8.39 -13.92 -0.53
N ALA A 133 8.57 -15.02 0.21
CA ALA A 133 7.45 -15.80 0.73
C ALA A 133 6.56 -14.97 1.67
N VAL A 134 7.16 -14.17 2.55
CA VAL A 134 6.42 -13.24 3.44
C VAL A 134 5.67 -12.18 2.62
N LYS A 135 6.27 -11.60 1.58
CA LYS A 135 5.59 -10.64 0.69
C LYS A 135 4.35 -11.27 0.04
N LEU A 136 4.48 -12.46 -0.52
CA LEU A 136 3.39 -13.16 -1.20
C LEU A 136 2.28 -13.57 -0.21
N ALA A 137 2.65 -14.09 0.96
CA ALA A 137 1.70 -14.41 2.01
C ALA A 137 0.94 -13.16 2.48
N ALA A 138 1.64 -12.04 2.69
CA ALA A 138 1.02 -10.78 3.09
C ALA A 138 0.07 -10.21 2.03
N SER A 139 0.32 -10.44 0.74
CA SER A 139 -0.61 -10.06 -0.35
C SER A 139 -1.81 -11.00 -0.50
N LEU A 140 -1.70 -12.26 -0.06
CA LEU A 140 -2.81 -13.22 -0.09
C LEU A 140 -3.82 -12.96 1.04
N LEU A 141 -3.37 -12.48 2.20
CA LEU A 141 -4.22 -12.19 3.35
C LEU A 141 -5.41 -11.27 3.05
N PRO A 142 -5.26 -10.08 2.44
CA PRO A 142 -6.40 -9.21 2.15
C PRO A 142 -7.37 -9.82 1.13
N LEU A 143 -6.88 -10.67 0.22
CA LEU A 143 -7.73 -11.41 -0.72
C LEU A 143 -8.53 -12.51 0.00
N ALA A 144 -7.90 -13.21 0.94
CA ALA A 144 -8.57 -14.19 1.79
C ALA A 144 -9.59 -13.54 2.73
N ALA A 145 -9.28 -12.35 3.24
CA ALA A 145 -10.17 -11.60 4.12
C ALA A 145 -11.50 -11.22 3.43
N LEU A 146 -11.47 -10.99 2.11
CA LEU A 146 -12.68 -10.68 1.33
C LEU A 146 -13.68 -11.84 1.22
N PHE A 147 -13.30 -13.09 1.55
CA PHE A 147 -14.30 -14.17 1.67
C PHE A 147 -15.27 -13.94 2.84
N PHE A 148 -14.88 -13.14 3.83
CA PHE A 148 -15.71 -12.73 4.95
C PHE A 148 -16.39 -11.37 4.70
N ALA A 149 -16.31 -10.84 3.48
CA ALA A 149 -16.88 -9.55 3.15
C ALA A 149 -18.42 -9.58 3.25
N PRO A 150 -19.03 -8.56 3.88
CA PRO A 150 -20.48 -8.42 3.90
C PRO A 150 -21.00 -8.01 2.52
N SER A 151 -22.24 -8.39 2.22
CA SER A 151 -22.90 -7.97 0.98
C SER A 151 -23.21 -6.47 1.00
N ILE A 152 -22.76 -5.75 -0.03
CA ILE A 152 -22.96 -4.30 -0.18
C ILE A 152 -24.08 -4.07 -1.21
N PRO A 153 -25.26 -3.56 -0.83
CA PRO A 153 -26.40 -3.42 -1.74
C PRO A 153 -26.12 -2.52 -2.95
N ALA A 154 -25.27 -1.51 -2.76
CA ALA A 154 -24.92 -0.53 -3.80
C ALA A 154 -23.80 -1.01 -4.75
N MET A 155 -23.16 -2.15 -4.48
CA MET A 155 -21.98 -2.59 -5.22
C MET A 155 -22.01 -4.10 -5.53
N PRO A 156 -22.00 -4.50 -6.81
CA PRO A 156 -21.95 -5.91 -7.17
C PRO A 156 -20.68 -6.59 -6.66
N ILE A 157 -20.84 -7.81 -6.14
CA ILE A 157 -19.75 -8.64 -5.62
C ILE A 157 -18.63 -8.86 -6.66
N ASN A 158 -18.99 -8.93 -7.95
CA ASN A 158 -18.05 -9.09 -9.05
C ASN A 158 -17.06 -7.92 -9.15
N VAL A 159 -17.51 -6.69 -8.86
CA VAL A 159 -16.63 -5.51 -8.90
C VAL A 159 -15.66 -5.53 -7.72
N ILE A 160 -16.13 -5.94 -6.53
CA ILE A 160 -15.30 -6.08 -5.33
C ILE A 160 -14.14 -7.05 -5.60
N TRP A 161 -14.44 -8.21 -6.17
CA TRP A 161 -13.44 -9.22 -6.52
C TRP A 161 -12.56 -8.80 -7.69
N ALA A 162 -13.12 -8.15 -8.73
CA ALA A 162 -12.33 -7.70 -9.88
C ALA A 162 -11.23 -6.72 -9.46
N VAL A 163 -11.57 -5.73 -8.61
CA VAL A 163 -10.58 -4.77 -8.08
C VAL A 163 -9.54 -5.48 -7.21
N ALA A 164 -9.97 -6.38 -6.33
CA ALA A 164 -9.07 -7.12 -5.45
C ALA A 164 -8.08 -8.00 -6.23
N ILE A 165 -8.58 -8.75 -7.22
CA ILE A 165 -7.77 -9.64 -8.08
C ILE A 165 -6.83 -8.80 -8.94
N PHE A 166 -7.30 -7.68 -9.51
CA PHE A 166 -6.46 -6.78 -10.28
C PHE A 166 -5.28 -6.26 -9.45
N CYS A 167 -5.54 -5.72 -8.25
CA CYS A 167 -4.48 -5.27 -7.34
C CYS A 167 -3.52 -6.41 -6.93
N PHE A 168 -4.05 -7.61 -6.73
CA PHE A 168 -3.22 -8.78 -6.42
C PHE A 168 -2.29 -9.15 -7.59
N ILE A 169 -2.82 -9.20 -8.82
CA ILE A 169 -2.04 -9.47 -10.03
C ILE A 169 -0.95 -8.42 -10.20
N CYS A 170 -1.26 -7.13 -10.06
CA CYS A 170 -0.28 -6.05 -10.13
C CYS A 170 0.84 -6.22 -9.09
N THR A 171 0.48 -6.61 -7.86
CA THR A 171 1.44 -6.86 -6.76
C THR A 171 2.38 -8.01 -7.10
N VAL A 172 1.82 -9.16 -7.49
CA VAL A 172 2.59 -10.35 -7.86
C VAL A 172 3.48 -10.07 -9.07
N PHE A 173 2.95 -9.39 -10.08
CA PHE A 173 3.69 -9.01 -11.27
C PHE A 173 4.88 -8.11 -10.94
N ALA A 174 4.68 -7.06 -10.12
CA ALA A 174 5.74 -6.15 -9.71
C ALA A 174 6.85 -6.85 -8.92
N PHE A 175 6.51 -7.73 -7.97
CA PHE A 175 7.50 -8.52 -7.23
C PHE A 175 8.20 -9.55 -8.11
N THR A 176 7.51 -10.14 -9.08
CA THR A 176 8.11 -11.08 -10.04
C THR A 176 9.12 -10.37 -10.93
N LEU A 177 8.77 -9.19 -11.46
CA LEU A 177 9.70 -8.36 -12.22
C LEU A 177 10.89 -7.92 -11.38
N GLN A 178 10.70 -7.59 -10.10
CA GLN A 178 11.80 -7.29 -9.19
C GLN A 178 12.76 -8.48 -9.07
N VAL A 179 12.24 -9.70 -8.88
CA VAL A 179 13.06 -10.92 -8.81
C VAL A 179 13.81 -11.17 -10.11
N LEU A 180 13.15 -11.01 -11.26
CA LEU A 180 13.76 -11.15 -12.57
C LEU A 180 14.87 -10.13 -12.78
N ALA A 181 14.66 -8.86 -12.43
CA ALA A 181 15.66 -7.81 -12.52
C ALA A 181 16.88 -8.13 -11.64
N VAL A 182 16.67 -8.57 -10.40
CA VAL A 182 17.76 -8.97 -9.50
C VAL A 182 18.58 -10.14 -10.06
N ARG A 183 17.90 -11.14 -10.65
CA ARG A 183 18.55 -12.31 -11.26
C ARG A 183 19.31 -11.95 -12.53
N PHE A 184 18.71 -11.13 -13.40
CA PHE A 184 19.28 -10.72 -14.67
C PHE A 184 20.50 -9.81 -14.48
N PHE A 185 20.39 -8.79 -13.64
CA PHE A 185 21.47 -7.84 -13.37
C PHE A 185 22.47 -8.32 -12.29
N ARG A 186 22.29 -9.55 -11.77
CA ARG A 186 23.11 -10.14 -10.70
C ARG A 186 23.30 -9.19 -9.49
N ILE A 187 22.21 -8.55 -9.07
CA ILE A 187 22.23 -7.57 -7.98
C ILE A 187 22.40 -8.30 -6.63
N PRO A 188 23.33 -7.88 -5.74
CA PRO A 188 23.46 -8.45 -4.42
C PRO A 188 22.17 -8.22 -3.64
N THR A 189 21.65 -9.30 -3.05
CA THR A 189 20.37 -9.29 -2.34
C THR A 189 20.36 -8.40 -1.08
N THR A 190 21.51 -7.92 -0.64
CA THR A 190 21.67 -7.04 0.53
C THR A 190 21.16 -5.62 0.33
N GLY A 191 20.98 -5.16 -0.92
CA GLY A 191 20.54 -3.79 -1.24
C GLY A 191 19.13 -3.67 -1.81
N VAL A 192 18.41 -4.79 -1.94
CA VAL A 192 17.10 -4.87 -2.59
C VAL A 192 16.00 -4.75 -1.54
N TRP A 193 15.07 -3.82 -1.75
CA TRP A 193 13.90 -3.62 -0.89
C TRP A 193 12.58 -3.99 -1.60
#